data_AF-A0A512JQJ8-F1
#
_entry.id   AF-A0A512JQJ8-F1
#
_cell.length_a   1.000
_cell.length_b   1.000
_cell.length_c   1.000
_cell.angle_alpha   90.00
_cell.angle_beta   90.00
_cell.angle_gamma   90.00
#
_symmetry.space_group_name_H-M   'P 1'
#
loop_
_entity.id
_entity.type
_entity.pdbx_description
1 polymer ?
#
loop_
_entity_poly.entity_id
_entity_poly.type
_entity_poly.pdbx_seq_one_letter_code
_entity_poly.pdbx_strand_id
1 'polypeptide(L)'
;MAGVRRIGLVLCPDFDFMGLAATSPFAVANRYVADTTYDIRVLSETGGLLRSGCGPAIETEPLSDPSAFDTIIVAAGISLPEPSPDLVAYMQEAARSTRRLAGLCLGAFALADADLLSGRRATTHWRYAPQFRARYPDCNLDIDKIYVSDGNLWTSAGMSAGIDLAVGMVERDHGRQVARTVARGLVMERRRAGGQAQHSALLDFDAPSDRIQTVLAYARQNLQRPLTTEDLAAVACLSTRQFTRAFRAETGVSPAKAVEAMRVEAAKHMLEQSRLPIEEIADAAGFANRERMRRAFLRVQGEVPRAIRRAAGPLAVV
;
A
#
# COMPACT_ATOMS: atom_id res chain seq x y z
N MET A 1 -8.24 5.25 35.22
CA MET A 1 -7.97 3.89 34.70
C MET A 1 -7.56 4.04 33.25
N ALA A 2 -6.46 3.42 32.83
CA ALA A 2 -6.08 3.41 31.41
C ALA A 2 -7.23 2.79 30.59
N GLY A 3 -7.65 3.45 29.52
CA GLY A 3 -8.72 2.94 28.66
C GLY A 3 -8.22 1.71 27.89
N VAL A 4 -9.00 0.63 27.85
CA VAL A 4 -8.65 -0.51 26.99
C VAL A 4 -9.28 -0.29 25.63
N ARG A 5 -8.47 -0.39 24.56
CA ARG A 5 -8.95 -0.37 23.17
C ARG A 5 -8.83 -1.77 22.58
N ARG A 6 -9.96 -2.43 22.32
CA ARG A 6 -9.93 -3.81 21.81
C ARG A 6 -9.85 -3.84 20.29
N ILE A 7 -8.91 -4.62 19.77
CA ILE A 7 -8.66 -4.81 18.34
C ILE A 7 -9.01 -6.27 17.98
N GLY A 8 -9.98 -6.47 17.11
CA GLY A 8 -10.33 -7.79 16.55
C GLY A 8 -9.69 -7.98 15.18
N LEU A 9 -8.72 -8.88 15.06
CA LEU A 9 -8.16 -9.30 13.78
C LEU A 9 -8.93 -10.52 13.28
N VAL A 10 -9.84 -10.33 12.34
CA VAL A 10 -10.63 -11.39 11.70
C VAL A 10 -9.82 -11.99 10.56
N LEU A 11 -9.56 -13.28 10.64
CA LEU A 11 -8.84 -14.04 9.62
C LEU A 11 -9.83 -14.81 8.74
N CYS A 12 -9.74 -14.59 7.43
CA CYS A 12 -10.41 -15.44 6.46
C CYS A 12 -9.66 -16.78 6.30
N PRO A 13 -10.31 -17.83 5.78
CA PRO A 13 -9.61 -19.03 5.32
C PRO A 13 -8.43 -18.70 4.40
N ASP A 14 -7.35 -19.48 4.51
CA ASP A 14 -6.10 -19.28 3.76
C ASP A 14 -5.40 -17.92 4.00
N PHE A 15 -5.63 -17.28 5.15
CA PHE A 15 -4.98 -16.02 5.51
C PHE A 15 -3.44 -16.08 5.35
N ASP A 16 -2.84 -14.93 5.06
CA ASP A 16 -1.39 -14.76 5.03
C ASP A 16 -0.88 -14.25 6.39
N PHE A 17 0.28 -14.75 6.84
CA PHE A 17 0.90 -14.34 8.11
C PHE A 17 1.20 -12.84 8.17
N MET A 18 1.30 -12.16 7.04
CA MET A 18 1.46 -10.70 7.03
C MET A 18 0.23 -9.96 7.54
N GLY A 19 -0.95 -10.57 7.49
CA GLY A 19 -2.14 -10.06 8.17
C GLY A 19 -1.95 -9.98 9.69
N LEU A 20 -1.30 -10.99 10.29
CA LEU A 20 -0.97 -10.99 11.72
C LEU A 20 0.00 -9.87 12.08
N ALA A 21 1.00 -9.61 11.23
CA ALA A 21 2.00 -8.57 11.48
C ALA A 21 1.40 -7.16 11.58
N ALA A 22 0.22 -6.91 11.02
CA ALA A 22 -0.51 -5.65 11.18
C ALA A 22 -0.91 -5.38 12.64
N THR A 23 -0.85 -6.38 13.53
CA THR A 23 -1.11 -6.20 14.96
C THR A 23 0.11 -5.69 15.74
N SER A 24 1.31 -5.89 15.21
CA SER A 24 2.58 -5.52 15.86
C SER A 24 2.66 -4.03 16.25
N PRO A 25 2.21 -3.06 15.44
CA PRO A 25 2.21 -1.65 15.84
C PRO A 25 1.42 -1.36 17.11
N PHE A 26 0.28 -2.04 17.33
CA PHE A 26 -0.51 -1.88 18.55
C PHE A 26 0.20 -2.46 19.76
N ALA A 27 0.79 -3.66 19.63
CA ALA A 27 1.57 -4.30 20.68
C ALA A 27 2.81 -3.47 21.06
N VAL A 28 3.49 -2.88 20.07
CA VAL A 28 4.63 -1.98 20.30
C VAL A 28 4.15 -0.66 20.94
N ALA A 29 3.00 -0.12 20.54
CA ALA A 29 2.45 1.10 21.13
C ALA A 29 2.22 0.94 22.63
N ASN A 30 1.74 -0.22 23.11
CA ASN A 30 1.53 -0.52 24.53
C ASN A 30 2.78 -0.33 25.40
N ARG A 31 4.00 -0.30 24.81
CA ARG A 31 5.24 -0.03 25.55
C ARG A 31 5.50 1.46 25.80
N TYR A 32 4.79 2.33 25.08
CA TYR A 32 5.07 3.77 25.04
C TYR A 32 3.87 4.64 25.42
N VAL A 33 2.66 4.07 25.52
CA VAL A 33 1.46 4.78 25.96
C VAL A 33 1.10 4.36 27.38
N ALA A 34 0.81 5.33 28.26
CA ALA A 34 0.49 5.09 29.66
C ALA A 34 -1.03 4.97 29.92
N ASP A 35 -1.83 5.73 29.17
CA ASP A 35 -3.25 5.92 29.46
C ASP A 35 -4.19 5.05 28.61
N THR A 36 -3.65 4.23 27.72
CA THR A 36 -4.45 3.34 26.86
C THR A 36 -3.69 2.07 26.55
N THR A 37 -4.36 0.93 26.62
CA THR A 37 -3.78 -0.37 26.25
C THR A 37 -4.58 -0.98 25.12
N TYR A 38 -3.90 -1.38 24.05
CA TYR A 38 -4.49 -2.18 22.98
C TYR A 38 -4.58 -3.65 23.40
N ASP A 39 -5.80 -4.20 23.44
CA ASP A 39 -6.10 -5.63 23.66
C ASP A 39 -6.39 -6.28 22.30
N ILE A 40 -5.48 -7.13 21.82
CA ILE A 40 -5.55 -7.72 20.47
C ILE A 40 -6.15 -9.12 20.58
N ARG A 41 -7.21 -9.38 19.82
CA ARG A 41 -7.87 -10.69 19.69
C ARG A 41 -7.82 -11.15 18.26
N VAL A 42 -7.46 -12.42 18.05
CA VAL A 42 -7.44 -13.04 16.73
C VAL A 42 -8.69 -13.89 16.58
N LEU A 43 -9.50 -13.57 15.57
CA LEU A 43 -10.84 -14.11 15.39
C LEU A 43 -10.93 -14.89 14.07
N SER A 44 -11.78 -15.91 14.04
CA SER A 44 -12.26 -16.54 12.80
C SER A 44 -13.75 -16.88 12.95
N GLU A 45 -14.43 -17.20 11.84
CA GLU A 45 -15.88 -17.48 11.86
C GLU A 45 -16.28 -18.49 12.94
N THR A 46 -15.54 -19.59 13.06
CA THR A 46 -15.85 -20.67 14.01
C THR A 46 -14.91 -20.72 15.22
N GLY A 47 -13.82 -19.95 15.21
CA GLY A 47 -12.72 -20.12 16.16
C GLY A 47 -11.94 -21.42 15.93
N GLY A 48 -11.03 -21.73 16.86
CA GLY A 48 -10.17 -22.92 16.82
C GLY A 48 -8.94 -22.74 15.93
N LEU A 49 -8.34 -23.87 15.52
CA LEU A 49 -7.14 -23.88 14.68
C LEU A 49 -7.49 -23.52 13.23
N LEU A 50 -7.04 -22.36 12.77
CA LEU A 50 -7.19 -21.91 11.39
C LEU A 50 -5.87 -22.09 10.63
N ARG A 51 -5.90 -22.82 9.52
CA ARG A 51 -4.72 -23.02 8.67
C ARG A 51 -4.48 -21.79 7.78
N SER A 52 -3.24 -21.32 7.76
CA SER A 52 -2.80 -20.26 6.86
C SER A 52 -2.53 -20.78 5.45
N GLY A 53 -2.51 -19.88 4.46
CA GLY A 53 -2.14 -20.21 3.09
C GLY A 53 -0.68 -20.69 2.92
N CYS A 54 0.20 -20.43 3.90
CA CYS A 54 1.60 -20.87 3.87
C CYS A 54 1.87 -22.15 4.66
N GLY A 55 0.84 -22.79 5.22
CA GLY A 55 0.93 -24.13 5.83
C GLY A 55 0.66 -24.19 7.34
N PRO A 56 1.33 -23.40 8.20
CA PRO A 56 1.09 -23.40 9.63
C PRO A 56 -0.35 -23.03 9.99
N ALA A 57 -0.83 -23.53 11.12
CA ALA A 57 -2.11 -23.13 11.70
C ALA A 57 -1.88 -22.24 12.93
N ILE A 58 -2.85 -21.39 13.23
CA ILE A 58 -2.87 -20.59 14.46
C ILE A 58 -4.21 -20.78 15.17
N GLU A 59 -4.21 -20.59 16.48
CA GLU A 59 -5.44 -20.61 17.28
C GLU A 59 -6.18 -19.27 17.17
N THR A 60 -7.51 -19.35 17.07
CA THR A 60 -8.40 -18.19 16.93
C THR A 60 -9.61 -18.32 17.86
N GLU A 61 -10.15 -17.20 18.31
CA GLU A 61 -11.44 -17.13 18.99
C GLU A 61 -12.57 -17.07 17.94
N PRO A 62 -13.78 -17.58 18.22
CA PRO A 62 -14.92 -17.40 17.33
C PRO A 62 -15.33 -15.93 17.23
N LEU A 63 -16.01 -15.56 16.13
CA LEU A 63 -16.62 -14.23 16.03
C LEU A 63 -17.56 -13.99 17.22
N SER A 64 -17.39 -12.84 17.87
CA SER A 64 -18.19 -12.37 19.01
C SER A 64 -18.80 -11.02 18.68
N ASP A 65 -19.64 -10.43 19.54
CA ASP A 65 -20.29 -9.15 19.25
C ASP A 65 -19.29 -8.07 18.75
N PRO A 66 -19.43 -7.56 17.51
CA PRO A 66 -18.55 -6.53 16.97
C PRO A 66 -18.45 -5.28 17.86
N SER A 67 -19.51 -4.94 18.60
CA SER A 67 -19.55 -3.77 19.49
C SER A 67 -18.58 -3.87 20.67
N ALA A 68 -18.10 -5.08 20.98
CA ALA A 68 -17.07 -5.31 21.99
C ALA A 68 -15.66 -4.86 21.53
N PHE A 69 -15.51 -4.41 20.28
CA PHE A 69 -14.26 -4.00 19.67
C PHE A 69 -14.26 -2.53 19.28
N ASP A 70 -13.16 -1.83 19.58
CA ASP A 70 -12.92 -0.49 19.05
C ASP A 70 -12.53 -0.52 17.57
N THR A 71 -11.87 -1.58 17.14
CA THR A 71 -11.39 -1.71 15.76
C THR A 71 -11.44 -3.16 15.32
N ILE A 72 -12.01 -3.40 14.15
CA ILE A 72 -11.99 -4.70 13.48
C ILE A 72 -11.12 -4.59 12.23
N ILE A 73 -10.26 -5.58 12.02
CA ILE A 73 -9.35 -5.67 10.87
C ILE A 73 -9.58 -7.02 10.21
N VAL A 74 -10.00 -7.02 8.95
CA VAL A 74 -10.22 -8.22 8.13
C VAL A 74 -8.96 -8.50 7.31
N ALA A 75 -8.33 -9.64 7.58
CA ALA A 75 -7.15 -10.11 6.86
C ALA A 75 -7.49 -11.34 6.02
N ALA A 76 -7.38 -11.18 4.71
CA ALA A 76 -7.54 -12.25 3.74
C ALA A 76 -6.18 -12.88 3.36
N GLY A 77 -6.25 -13.99 2.63
CA GLY A 77 -5.10 -14.66 2.03
C GLY A 77 -4.57 -13.99 0.78
N ILE A 78 -3.77 -14.76 0.02
CA ILE A 78 -3.26 -14.37 -1.31
C ILE A 78 -4.26 -14.65 -2.44
N SER A 79 -5.29 -15.43 -2.15
CA SER A 79 -6.44 -15.71 -3.02
C SER A 79 -7.62 -14.79 -2.65
N LEU A 80 -8.49 -14.52 -3.62
CA LEU A 80 -9.68 -13.71 -3.36
C LEU A 80 -10.56 -14.38 -2.30
N PRO A 81 -10.98 -13.64 -1.27
CA PRO A 81 -11.88 -14.19 -0.27
C PRO A 81 -13.28 -14.37 -0.86
N GLU A 82 -13.97 -15.41 -0.39
CA GLU A 82 -15.40 -15.62 -0.58
C GLU A 82 -16.06 -15.59 0.81
N PRO A 83 -16.39 -14.39 1.33
CA PRO A 83 -16.91 -14.27 2.68
C PRO A 83 -18.28 -14.96 2.79
N SER A 84 -18.49 -15.71 3.87
CA SER A 84 -19.79 -16.32 4.14
C SER A 84 -20.85 -15.24 4.39
N PRO A 85 -22.16 -15.55 4.26
CA PRO A 85 -23.22 -14.63 4.66
C PRO A 85 -23.10 -14.13 6.09
N ASP A 86 -22.62 -14.98 7.01
CA ASP A 86 -22.42 -14.63 8.42
C ASP A 86 -21.26 -13.64 8.59
N LEU A 87 -20.15 -13.84 7.86
CA LEU A 87 -19.03 -12.89 7.85
C LEU A 87 -19.42 -11.56 7.21
N VAL A 88 -20.25 -11.58 6.16
CA VAL A 88 -20.81 -10.36 5.56
C VAL A 88 -21.65 -9.59 6.57
N ALA A 89 -22.60 -10.27 7.23
CA ALA A 89 -23.45 -9.66 8.25
C ALA A 89 -22.62 -9.09 9.42
N TYR A 90 -21.58 -9.83 9.85
CA TYR A 90 -20.63 -9.39 10.86
C TYR A 90 -19.93 -8.09 10.46
N MET A 91 -19.41 -8.01 9.22
CA MET A 91 -18.75 -6.79 8.72
C MET A 91 -19.71 -5.61 8.64
N GLN A 92 -20.98 -5.84 8.26
CA GLN A 92 -22.00 -4.79 8.21
C GLN A 92 -22.38 -4.25 9.59
N GLU A 93 -22.44 -5.11 10.60
CA GLU A 93 -22.63 -4.68 11.99
C GLU A 93 -21.39 -3.94 12.50
N ALA A 94 -20.19 -4.49 12.27
CA ALA A 94 -18.92 -3.87 12.65
C ALA A 94 -18.77 -2.45 12.07
N ALA A 95 -19.20 -2.23 10.83
CA ALA A 95 -19.16 -0.92 10.20
C ALA A 95 -20.05 0.13 10.90
N ARG A 96 -21.08 -0.30 11.63
CA ARG A 96 -22.01 0.58 12.36
C ARG A 96 -21.64 0.75 13.84
N SER A 97 -21.11 -0.29 14.48
CA SER A 97 -20.89 -0.33 15.93
C SER A 97 -19.45 -0.07 16.35
N THR A 98 -18.46 -0.15 15.46
CA THR A 98 -17.05 0.06 15.80
C THR A 98 -16.53 1.43 15.36
N ARG A 99 -15.48 1.91 16.04
CA ARG A 99 -14.81 3.17 15.67
C ARG A 99 -14.10 3.05 14.32
N ARG A 100 -13.62 1.85 13.97
CA ARG A 100 -12.91 1.58 12.71
C ARG A 100 -13.12 0.13 12.25
N LEU A 101 -13.43 -0.03 10.97
CA LEU A 101 -13.38 -1.31 10.27
C LEU A 101 -12.36 -1.23 9.14
N ALA A 102 -11.46 -2.22 9.06
CA ALA A 102 -10.38 -2.23 8.10
C ALA A 102 -10.32 -3.50 7.26
N GLY A 103 -9.98 -3.37 5.97
CA GLY A 103 -9.68 -4.48 5.07
C GLY A 103 -8.22 -4.46 4.63
N LEU A 104 -7.46 -5.51 4.92
CA LEU A 104 -6.07 -5.64 4.50
C LEU A 104 -5.97 -6.39 3.18
N CYS A 105 -5.25 -5.85 2.20
CA CYS A 105 -5.05 -6.51 0.91
C CYS A 105 -6.40 -6.84 0.25
N LEU A 106 -6.64 -8.13 0.00
CA LEU A 106 -7.88 -8.68 -0.52
C LEU A 106 -9.05 -8.62 0.48
N GLY A 107 -8.80 -8.28 1.75
CA GLY A 107 -9.85 -7.92 2.70
C GLY A 107 -10.70 -6.72 2.22
N ALA A 108 -10.16 -5.87 1.33
CA ALA A 108 -10.98 -4.85 0.66
C ALA A 108 -12.08 -5.46 -0.24
N PHE A 109 -11.86 -6.63 -0.86
CA PHE A 109 -12.91 -7.34 -1.59
C PHE A 109 -14.00 -7.85 -0.64
N ALA A 110 -13.63 -8.38 0.52
CA ALA A 110 -14.60 -8.81 1.52
C ALA A 110 -15.49 -7.65 2.01
N LEU A 111 -14.89 -6.47 2.25
CA LEU A 111 -15.65 -5.26 2.59
C LEU A 111 -16.55 -4.79 1.43
N ALA A 112 -16.09 -4.89 0.18
CA ALA A 112 -16.88 -4.54 -0.99
C ALA A 112 -18.04 -5.51 -1.21
N ASP A 113 -17.84 -6.80 -0.98
CA ASP A 113 -18.89 -7.84 -1.03
C ASP A 113 -19.96 -7.66 0.07
N ALA A 114 -19.60 -7.00 1.16
CA ALA A 114 -20.54 -6.57 2.19
C ALA A 114 -21.25 -5.22 1.89
N ASP A 115 -21.05 -4.68 0.68
CA ASP A 115 -21.59 -3.39 0.22
C ASP A 115 -21.12 -2.17 1.04
N LEU A 116 -19.95 -2.26 1.67
CA LEU A 116 -19.45 -1.21 2.55
C LEU A 116 -18.62 -0.14 1.80
N LEU A 117 -18.20 -0.43 0.57
CA LEU A 117 -17.28 0.42 -0.19
C LEU A 117 -17.94 1.19 -1.36
N SER A 118 -19.25 1.02 -1.58
CA SER A 118 -19.97 1.76 -2.62
C SER A 118 -19.95 3.27 -2.36
N GLY A 119 -19.51 4.06 -3.34
CA GLY A 119 -19.33 5.52 -3.22
C GLY A 119 -18.19 5.96 -2.29
N ARG A 120 -17.42 5.03 -1.72
CA ARG A 120 -16.34 5.31 -0.76
C ARG A 120 -14.99 5.32 -1.45
N ARG A 121 -14.02 6.01 -0.84
CA ARG A 121 -12.61 5.89 -1.21
C ARG A 121 -12.02 4.64 -0.57
N ALA A 122 -11.35 3.82 -1.37
CA ALA A 122 -10.66 2.64 -0.89
C ALA A 122 -9.38 2.38 -1.68
N THR A 123 -8.56 1.47 -1.18
CA THR A 123 -7.42 0.91 -1.90
C THR A 123 -7.41 -0.62 -1.71
N THR A 124 -6.72 -1.33 -2.59
CA THR A 124 -6.49 -2.78 -2.51
C THR A 124 -5.16 -3.09 -3.17
N HIS A 125 -4.68 -4.33 -3.10
CA HIS A 125 -3.43 -4.70 -3.76
C HIS A 125 -3.49 -4.42 -5.28
N TRP A 126 -2.54 -3.64 -5.80
CA TRP A 126 -2.50 -3.14 -7.19
C TRP A 126 -2.74 -4.21 -8.25
N ARG A 127 -2.19 -5.43 -8.05
CA ARG A 127 -2.37 -6.58 -8.94
C ARG A 127 -3.84 -6.91 -9.20
N TYR A 128 -4.70 -6.70 -8.21
CA TYR A 128 -6.12 -7.01 -8.26
C TYR A 128 -6.99 -5.80 -8.61
N ALA A 129 -6.39 -4.63 -8.85
CA ALA A 129 -7.13 -3.41 -9.16
C ALA A 129 -8.04 -3.51 -10.40
N PRO A 130 -7.62 -4.11 -11.54
CA PRO A 130 -8.50 -4.26 -12.69
C PRO A 130 -9.75 -5.09 -12.35
N GLN A 131 -9.56 -6.19 -11.61
CA GLN A 131 -10.65 -7.07 -11.18
C GLN A 131 -11.57 -6.39 -10.16
N PHE A 132 -11.00 -5.64 -9.21
CA PHE A 132 -11.76 -4.87 -8.23
C PHE A 132 -12.65 -3.82 -8.93
N ARG A 133 -12.09 -3.05 -9.87
CA ARG A 133 -12.85 -2.02 -10.61
C ARG A 133 -13.98 -2.63 -11.46
N ALA A 134 -13.76 -3.82 -12.01
CA ALA A 134 -14.79 -4.51 -12.79
C ALA A 134 -15.95 -4.99 -11.90
N ARG A 135 -15.67 -5.47 -10.68
CA ARG A 135 -16.68 -6.00 -9.75
C ARG A 135 -17.40 -4.91 -8.95
N TYR A 136 -16.71 -3.81 -8.64
CA TYR A 136 -17.23 -2.73 -7.79
C TYR A 136 -16.97 -1.34 -8.43
N PRO A 137 -17.67 -1.02 -9.54
CA PRO A 137 -17.44 0.22 -10.28
C PRO A 137 -17.77 1.49 -9.49
N ASP A 138 -18.65 1.39 -8.49
CA ASP A 138 -19.07 2.52 -7.66
C ASP A 138 -18.09 2.86 -6.53
N CYS A 139 -17.07 2.03 -6.31
CA CYS A 139 -16.00 2.32 -5.36
C CYS A 139 -14.92 3.21 -5.99
N ASN A 140 -14.56 4.30 -5.32
CA ASN A 140 -13.47 5.17 -5.73
C ASN A 140 -12.11 4.56 -5.33
N LEU A 141 -11.62 3.64 -6.18
CA LEU A 141 -10.40 2.88 -5.93
C LEU A 141 -9.11 3.66 -6.28
N ASP A 142 -8.38 4.03 -5.23
CA ASP A 142 -7.13 4.80 -5.24
C ASP A 142 -5.91 3.88 -5.00
N ILE A 143 -5.42 3.27 -6.07
CA ILE A 143 -4.31 2.30 -6.03
C ILE A 143 -2.93 2.94 -5.82
N ASP A 144 -2.89 4.27 -5.80
CA ASP A 144 -1.69 5.05 -5.55
C ASP A 144 -1.45 5.28 -4.05
N LYS A 145 -2.28 4.69 -3.21
CA LYS A 145 -2.20 4.76 -1.76
C LYS A 145 -1.95 3.38 -1.18
N ILE A 146 -0.91 3.25 -0.35
CA ILE A 146 -0.65 2.04 0.45
C ILE A 146 -1.75 1.79 1.48
N TYR A 147 -2.41 2.84 1.97
CA TYR A 147 -3.66 2.73 2.71
C TYR A 147 -4.52 3.98 2.54
N VAL A 148 -5.84 3.78 2.61
CA VAL A 148 -6.86 4.83 2.57
C VAL A 148 -7.68 4.76 3.85
N SER A 149 -7.99 5.93 4.40
CA SER A 149 -8.99 6.10 5.45
C SER A 149 -10.10 7.01 4.93
N ASP A 150 -11.31 6.47 4.87
CA ASP A 150 -12.53 7.21 4.54
C ASP A 150 -13.50 7.03 5.73
N GLY A 151 -13.63 8.07 6.55
CA GLY A 151 -14.42 8.02 7.78
C GLY A 151 -13.89 6.95 8.76
N ASN A 152 -14.74 5.97 9.05
CA ASN A 152 -14.42 4.79 9.87
C ASN A 152 -13.93 3.58 9.06
N LEU A 153 -13.99 3.61 7.72
CA LEU A 153 -13.50 2.53 6.87
C LEU A 153 -12.05 2.77 6.48
N TRP A 154 -11.25 1.72 6.61
CA TRP A 154 -9.84 1.74 6.27
C TRP A 154 -9.51 0.58 5.33
N THR A 155 -8.66 0.81 4.35
CA THR A 155 -8.21 -0.25 3.45
C THR A 155 -6.73 -0.09 3.19
N SER A 156 -6.02 -1.19 2.95
CA SER A 156 -4.60 -1.15 2.57
C SER A 156 -4.29 -2.07 1.40
N ALA A 157 -3.19 -1.77 0.72
CA ALA A 157 -2.58 -2.57 -0.31
C ALA A 157 -2.19 -3.98 0.13
N GLY A 158 -2.14 -4.24 1.46
CA GLY A 158 -1.78 -5.53 2.01
C GLY A 158 -0.30 -5.71 2.33
N MET A 159 0.05 -6.93 2.75
CA MET A 159 1.41 -7.31 3.13
C MET A 159 2.01 -6.30 4.14
N SER A 160 3.15 -5.68 3.81
CA SER A 160 3.79 -4.69 4.67
C SER A 160 2.99 -3.39 4.82
N ALA A 161 2.08 -3.04 3.89
CA ALA A 161 1.23 -1.85 4.01
C ALA A 161 0.18 -1.97 5.13
N GLY A 162 -0.15 -3.19 5.56
CA GLY A 162 -1.00 -3.41 6.73
C GLY A 162 -0.35 -2.89 8.02
N ILE A 163 0.97 -3.00 8.12
CA ILE A 163 1.76 -2.45 9.23
C ILE A 163 1.71 -0.91 9.19
N ASP A 164 1.87 -0.30 8.02
CA ASP A 164 1.77 1.17 7.87
C ASP A 164 0.37 1.69 8.21
N LEU A 165 -0.69 0.97 7.81
CA LEU A 165 -2.07 1.28 8.16
C LEU A 165 -2.26 1.27 9.68
N ALA A 166 -1.75 0.24 10.38
CA ALA A 166 -1.84 0.16 11.83
C ALA A 166 -1.01 1.24 12.54
N VAL A 167 0.17 1.60 12.02
CA VAL A 167 0.91 2.79 12.50
C VAL A 167 0.12 4.08 12.28
N GLY A 168 -0.59 4.21 11.15
CA GLY A 168 -1.51 5.32 10.89
C GLY A 168 -2.68 5.37 11.88
N MET A 169 -3.20 4.22 12.28
CA MET A 169 -4.23 4.13 13.33
C MET A 169 -3.71 4.57 14.69
N VAL A 170 -2.48 4.17 15.06
CA VAL A 170 -1.81 4.64 16.28
C VAL A 170 -1.55 6.14 16.25
N GLU A 171 -1.19 6.71 15.09
CA GLU A 171 -1.08 8.18 14.94
C GLU A 171 -2.41 8.88 15.19
N ARG A 172 -3.50 8.37 14.63
CA ARG A 172 -4.84 8.96 14.84
C ARG A 172 -5.26 8.88 16.30
N ASP A 173 -4.77 7.87 17.01
CA ASP A 173 -5.11 7.56 18.39
C ASP A 173 -4.30 8.33 19.43
N HIS A 174 -3.02 8.57 19.16
CA HIS A 174 -2.04 9.08 20.14
C HIS A 174 -1.14 10.19 19.58
N GLY A 175 -1.36 10.62 18.35
CA GLY A 175 -0.59 11.66 17.68
C GLY A 175 0.71 11.18 17.04
N ARG A 176 1.32 12.10 16.30
CA ARG A 176 2.47 11.82 15.42
C ARG A 176 3.73 11.37 16.16
N GLN A 177 3.94 11.82 17.39
CA GLN A 177 5.12 11.49 18.18
C GLN A 177 5.12 10.00 18.57
N VAL A 178 4.00 9.50 19.09
CA VAL A 178 3.86 8.09 19.46
C VAL A 178 3.98 7.19 18.24
N ALA A 179 3.34 7.55 17.13
CA ALA A 179 3.47 6.78 15.89
C ALA A 179 4.92 6.73 15.35
N ARG A 180 5.69 7.81 15.49
CA ARG A 180 7.13 7.83 15.15
C ARG A 180 7.93 6.90 16.07
N THR A 181 7.67 6.91 17.37
CA THR A 181 8.32 6.00 18.33
C THR A 181 8.00 4.54 18.01
N VAL A 182 6.74 4.23 17.70
CA VAL A 182 6.30 2.89 17.28
C VAL A 182 7.00 2.45 16.00
N ALA A 183 7.03 3.29 14.96
CA ALA A 183 7.72 2.99 13.71
C ALA A 183 9.23 2.73 13.91
N ARG A 184 9.88 3.49 14.82
CA ARG A 184 11.27 3.25 15.21
C ARG A 184 11.44 1.93 15.97
N GLY A 185 10.52 1.60 16.88
CA GLY A 185 10.50 0.32 17.59
C GLY A 185 10.33 -0.89 16.66
N LEU A 186 9.68 -0.69 15.51
CA LEU A 186 9.53 -1.68 14.44
C LEU A 186 10.68 -1.67 13.42
N VAL A 187 11.70 -0.83 13.62
CA VAL A 187 12.86 -0.69 12.72
C VAL A 187 12.45 -0.36 11.27
N MET A 188 11.41 0.46 11.10
CA MET A 188 10.98 0.89 9.77
C MET A 188 11.95 1.95 9.24
N GLU A 189 12.68 1.64 8.15
CA GLU A 189 13.66 2.54 7.52
C GLU A 189 13.04 3.89 7.14
N ARG A 190 11.83 3.86 6.56
CA ARG A 190 11.03 5.05 6.27
C ARG A 190 9.58 4.76 6.63
N ARG A 191 8.96 5.64 7.42
CA ARG A 191 7.52 5.62 7.64
C ARG A 191 6.82 5.94 6.31
N ARG A 192 6.04 4.99 5.80
CA ARG A 192 5.24 5.24 4.61
C ARG A 192 3.92 5.89 5.01
N ALA A 193 3.72 7.14 4.60
CA ALA A 193 2.42 7.80 4.77
C ALA A 193 1.40 7.13 3.83
N GLY A 194 0.10 7.14 4.19
CA GLY A 194 -0.94 6.53 3.35
C GLY A 194 -0.94 7.04 1.90
N GLY A 195 -0.45 8.27 1.71
CA GLY A 195 -0.19 8.93 0.45
C GLY A 195 0.74 8.21 -0.54
N GLN A 196 1.59 7.29 -0.09
CA GLN A 196 2.63 6.68 -0.92
C GLN A 196 2.08 5.60 -1.85
N ALA A 197 2.66 5.51 -3.06
CA ALA A 197 2.34 4.49 -4.05
C ALA A 197 2.62 3.08 -3.52
N GLN A 198 1.71 2.15 -3.83
CA GLN A 198 1.85 0.73 -3.48
C GLN A 198 3.00 0.08 -4.23
N HIS A 199 3.11 0.44 -5.50
CA HIS A 199 4.13 -0.06 -6.37
C HIS A 199 5.26 0.95 -6.36
N SER A 200 6.38 0.55 -5.78
CA SER A 200 7.63 1.17 -6.18
C SER A 200 7.90 0.67 -7.59
N ALA A 201 7.97 1.55 -8.59
CA ALA A 201 8.46 1.20 -9.93
C ALA A 201 9.82 0.45 -9.87
N LEU A 202 10.50 0.43 -8.72
CA LEU A 202 11.66 -0.37 -8.39
C LEU A 202 11.43 -1.91 -8.41
N LEU A 203 10.20 -2.41 -8.24
CA LEU A 203 9.88 -3.85 -8.21
C LEU A 203 9.38 -4.40 -9.54
N ASP A 204 8.92 -3.53 -10.45
CA ASP A 204 8.55 -3.88 -11.84
C ASP A 204 9.72 -4.40 -12.68
N PHE A 205 10.93 -4.30 -12.14
CA PHE A 205 12.14 -4.67 -12.83
C PHE A 205 12.89 -5.78 -12.08
N ASP A 206 12.17 -6.84 -11.69
CA ASP A 206 12.77 -8.12 -11.34
C ASP A 206 13.29 -8.80 -12.60
N ALA A 207 14.41 -8.30 -13.08
CA ALA A 207 15.13 -8.95 -14.15
C ALA A 207 15.85 -10.18 -13.57
N PRO A 208 15.71 -11.40 -14.15
CA PRO A 208 16.36 -12.61 -13.65
C PRO A 208 17.89 -12.53 -13.60
N SER A 209 18.49 -11.63 -14.38
CA SER A 209 19.95 -11.46 -14.42
C SER A 209 20.44 -10.29 -13.57
N ASP A 210 21.52 -10.51 -12.82
CA ASP A 210 22.27 -9.48 -12.08
C ASP A 210 22.63 -8.28 -12.98
N ARG A 211 22.81 -8.52 -14.28
CA ARG A 211 23.18 -7.48 -15.26
C ARG A 211 22.06 -6.47 -15.47
N ILE A 212 20.84 -6.93 -15.75
CA ILE A 212 19.73 -6.01 -15.97
C ILE A 212 19.33 -5.35 -14.64
N GLN A 213 19.38 -6.07 -13.51
CA GLN A 213 19.21 -5.48 -12.18
C GLN A 213 20.19 -4.34 -11.92
N THR A 214 21.47 -4.53 -12.26
CA THR A 214 22.51 -3.49 -12.15
C THR A 214 22.18 -2.25 -12.98
N VAL A 215 21.69 -2.44 -14.21
CA VAL A 215 21.26 -1.33 -15.07
C VAL A 215 20.10 -0.56 -14.48
N LEU A 216 19.12 -1.26 -13.91
CA LEU A 216 17.94 -0.66 -13.30
C LEU A 216 18.32 0.13 -12.05
N ALA A 217 19.17 -0.45 -11.19
CA ALA A 217 19.76 0.22 -10.03
C ALA A 217 20.52 1.49 -10.44
N TYR A 218 21.37 1.40 -11.49
CA TYR A 218 22.09 2.54 -12.03
C TYR A 218 21.14 3.63 -12.54
N ALA A 219 20.13 3.27 -13.33
CA ALA A 219 19.16 4.21 -13.87
C ALA A 219 18.45 5.00 -12.76
N ARG A 220 18.03 4.33 -11.69
CA ARG A 220 17.36 4.95 -10.53
C ARG A 220 18.22 6.00 -9.82
N GLN A 221 19.52 5.72 -9.68
CA GLN A 221 20.45 6.65 -9.03
C GLN A 221 20.84 7.83 -9.94
N ASN A 222 20.56 7.74 -11.24
CA ASN A 222 21.03 8.69 -12.25
C ASN A 222 19.90 9.30 -13.09
N LEU A 223 18.65 9.31 -12.59
CA LEU A 223 17.48 9.74 -13.38
C LEU A 223 17.60 11.16 -13.96
N GLN A 224 18.32 12.07 -13.29
CA GLN A 224 18.55 13.44 -13.75
C GLN A 224 19.49 13.56 -14.95
N ARG A 225 20.29 12.53 -15.24
CA ARG A 225 21.20 12.53 -16.38
C ARG A 225 20.48 12.05 -17.64
N PRO A 226 20.94 12.41 -18.84
CA PRO A 226 20.55 11.70 -20.05
C PRO A 226 20.90 10.21 -19.88
N LEU A 227 19.89 9.34 -19.95
CA LEU A 227 20.05 7.89 -19.88
C LEU A 227 19.64 7.32 -21.24
N THR A 228 20.59 7.30 -22.18
CA THR A 228 20.36 6.72 -23.51
C THR A 228 20.39 5.19 -23.44
N THR A 229 19.95 4.53 -24.51
CA THR A 229 19.98 3.06 -24.55
C THR A 229 21.44 2.56 -24.58
N GLU A 230 22.32 3.34 -25.19
CA GLU A 230 23.76 3.13 -25.27
C GLU A 230 24.41 3.22 -23.89
N ASP A 231 24.06 4.23 -23.09
CA ASP A 231 24.59 4.39 -21.72
C ASP A 231 24.21 3.18 -20.84
N LEU A 232 22.94 2.76 -20.92
CA LEU A 232 22.43 1.62 -20.17
C LEU A 232 23.03 0.29 -20.66
N ALA A 233 23.28 0.16 -21.97
CA ALA A 233 23.95 -1.00 -22.54
C ALA A 233 25.41 -1.11 -22.08
N ALA A 234 26.10 0.03 -21.94
CA ALA A 234 27.46 0.09 -21.41
C ALA A 234 27.51 -0.37 -19.94
N VAL A 235 26.54 0.02 -19.10
CA VAL A 235 26.41 -0.49 -17.71
C VAL A 235 26.21 -2.01 -17.67
N ALA A 236 25.50 -2.57 -18.65
CA ALA A 236 25.32 -4.01 -18.79
C ALA A 236 26.54 -4.75 -19.37
N CYS A 237 27.57 -4.02 -19.83
CA CYS A 237 28.67 -4.54 -20.65
C CYS A 237 28.17 -5.29 -21.90
N LEU A 238 27.14 -4.76 -22.58
CA LEU A 238 26.53 -5.34 -23.77
C LEU A 238 26.50 -4.34 -24.94
N SER A 239 26.45 -4.85 -26.17
CA SER A 239 26.07 -4.00 -27.31
C SER A 239 24.61 -3.54 -27.17
N THR A 240 24.28 -2.36 -27.72
CA THR A 240 22.92 -1.78 -27.66
C THR A 240 21.83 -2.74 -28.14
N ARG A 241 22.13 -3.53 -29.18
CA ARG A 241 21.20 -4.52 -29.74
C ARG A 241 20.97 -5.70 -28.79
N GLN A 242 22.03 -6.26 -28.21
CA GLN A 242 21.93 -7.35 -27.24
C GLN A 242 21.20 -6.89 -25.98
N PHE A 243 21.58 -5.72 -25.47
CA PHE A 243 20.95 -5.11 -24.31
C PHE A 243 19.45 -4.89 -24.51
N THR A 244 19.03 -4.23 -25.59
CA THR A 244 17.60 -3.95 -25.83
C THR A 244 16.77 -5.22 -25.91
N ARG A 245 17.32 -6.28 -26.51
CA ARG A 245 16.65 -7.58 -26.61
C ARG A 245 16.55 -8.26 -25.25
N ALA A 246 17.66 -8.34 -24.49
CA ALA A 246 17.69 -8.94 -23.17
C ALA A 246 16.78 -8.18 -22.19
N PHE A 247 16.88 -6.85 -22.16
CA PHE A 247 16.07 -5.99 -21.31
C PHE A 247 14.57 -6.18 -21.58
N ARG A 248 14.14 -6.21 -22.84
CA ARG A 248 12.73 -6.47 -23.19
C ARG A 248 12.28 -7.88 -22.81
N ALA A 249 13.14 -8.88 -23.01
CA ALA A 249 12.83 -10.25 -22.66
C ALA A 249 12.65 -10.42 -21.14
N GLU A 250 13.44 -9.70 -20.34
CA GLU A 250 13.41 -9.80 -18.88
C GLU A 250 12.38 -8.87 -18.22
N THR A 251 12.14 -7.66 -18.75
CA THR A 251 11.28 -6.65 -18.13
C THR A 251 9.93 -6.43 -18.83
N GLY A 252 9.73 -7.03 -20.01
CA GLY A 252 8.53 -6.83 -20.84
C GLY A 252 8.43 -5.45 -21.52
N VAL A 253 9.30 -4.49 -21.20
CA VAL A 253 9.27 -3.12 -21.74
C VAL A 253 10.62 -2.71 -22.31
N SER A 254 10.67 -1.63 -23.11
CA SER A 254 11.93 -1.09 -23.60
C SER A 254 12.68 -0.29 -22.52
N PRO A 255 14.02 -0.20 -22.57
CA PRO A 255 14.81 0.60 -21.64
C PRO A 255 14.32 2.05 -21.51
N ALA A 256 13.98 2.71 -22.63
CA ALA A 256 13.45 4.07 -22.61
C ALA A 256 12.10 4.20 -21.89
N LYS A 257 11.23 3.18 -21.98
CA LYS A 257 9.94 3.16 -21.27
C LYS A 257 10.15 2.94 -19.77
N ALA A 258 11.10 2.07 -19.41
CA ALA A 258 11.49 1.85 -18.02
C ALA A 258 12.00 3.14 -17.37
N VAL A 259 12.94 3.85 -18.02
CA VAL A 259 13.44 5.14 -17.54
C VAL A 259 12.32 6.17 -17.46
N GLU A 260 11.44 6.26 -18.46
CA GLU A 260 10.29 7.17 -18.42
C GLU A 260 9.39 6.91 -17.20
N ALA A 261 9.07 5.64 -16.92
CA ALA A 261 8.26 5.26 -15.76
C ALA A 261 8.95 5.63 -14.43
N MET A 262 10.25 5.34 -14.29
CA MET A 262 11.02 5.71 -13.10
C MET A 262 11.06 7.23 -12.87
N ARG A 263 11.19 8.03 -13.94
CA ARG A 263 11.16 9.50 -13.85
C ARG A 263 9.78 10.02 -13.46
N VAL A 264 8.71 9.45 -14.01
CA VAL A 264 7.34 9.80 -13.61
C VAL A 264 7.13 9.51 -12.12
N GLU A 265 7.59 8.37 -11.63
CA GLU A 265 7.49 8.00 -10.22
C GLU A 265 8.26 8.97 -9.31
N ALA A 266 9.50 9.31 -9.67
CA ALA A 266 10.30 10.29 -8.94
C ALA A 266 9.64 11.68 -8.90
N ALA A 267 9.12 12.15 -10.04
CA ALA A 267 8.39 13.41 -10.12
C ALA A 267 7.10 13.39 -9.29
N LYS A 268 6.37 12.27 -9.30
CA LYS A 268 5.15 12.09 -8.50
C LYS A 268 5.45 12.21 -7.01
N HIS A 269 6.52 11.56 -6.54
CA HIS A 269 6.96 11.70 -5.15
C HIS A 269 7.24 13.15 -4.77
N MET A 270 7.93 13.91 -5.63
CA MET A 270 8.20 15.33 -5.39
C MET A 270 6.93 16.18 -5.41
N LEU A 271 5.97 15.88 -6.29
CA LEU A 271 4.68 16.56 -6.35
C LEU A 271 3.84 16.35 -5.08
N GLU A 272 3.94 15.17 -4.48
CA GLU A 272 3.22 14.79 -3.27
C GLU A 272 3.89 15.27 -1.98
N GLN A 273 5.18 15.61 -2.01
CA GLN A 273 5.98 15.94 -0.81
C GLN A 273 6.51 17.36 -0.78
N SER A 274 6.44 18.12 -1.88
CA SER A 274 7.04 19.45 -1.97
C SER A 274 6.16 20.46 -2.71
N ARG A 275 6.37 21.74 -2.41
CA ARG A 275 5.73 22.87 -3.14
C ARG A 275 6.58 23.38 -4.30
N LEU A 276 7.63 22.65 -4.69
CA LEU A 276 8.55 23.08 -5.75
C LEU A 276 7.78 23.41 -7.05
N PRO A 277 8.19 24.43 -7.81
CA PRO A 277 7.64 24.69 -9.14
C PRO A 277 7.65 23.45 -10.04
N ILE A 278 6.66 23.35 -10.93
CA ILE A 278 6.55 22.19 -11.84
C ILE A 278 7.77 22.07 -12.75
N GLU A 279 8.38 23.19 -13.15
CA GLU A 279 9.64 23.18 -13.91
C GLU A 279 10.79 22.57 -13.09
N GLU A 280 10.98 22.98 -11.84
CA GLU A 280 12.04 22.42 -10.98
C GLU A 280 11.85 20.91 -10.75
N ILE A 281 10.61 20.45 -10.59
CA ILE A 281 10.32 19.01 -10.48
C ILE A 281 10.63 18.27 -11.80
N ALA A 282 10.32 18.87 -12.94
CA ALA A 282 10.64 18.27 -14.23
C ALA A 282 12.15 18.06 -14.36
N ASP A 283 12.94 19.08 -14.05
CA ASP A 283 14.40 19.03 -14.10
C ASP A 283 14.94 18.03 -13.07
N ALA A 284 14.45 18.09 -11.83
CA ALA A 284 14.89 17.20 -10.76
C ALA A 284 14.50 15.72 -10.97
N ALA A 285 13.49 15.45 -11.78
CA ALA A 285 13.13 14.11 -12.20
C ALA A 285 13.81 13.69 -13.53
N GLY A 286 14.58 14.57 -14.16
CA GLY A 286 15.32 14.31 -15.40
C GLY A 286 14.49 14.42 -16.69
N PHE A 287 13.38 15.15 -16.66
CA PHE A 287 12.67 15.51 -17.88
C PHE A 287 13.29 16.76 -18.51
N ALA A 288 13.41 16.75 -19.85
CA ALA A 288 13.97 17.91 -20.57
C ALA A 288 13.13 19.19 -20.46
N ASN A 289 11.84 19.05 -20.16
CA ASN A 289 10.94 20.16 -19.86
C ASN A 289 9.60 19.65 -19.29
N ARG A 290 8.83 20.61 -18.78
CA ARG A 290 7.47 20.41 -18.25
C ARG A 290 6.52 19.70 -19.22
N GLU A 291 6.58 19.98 -20.52
CA GLU A 291 5.65 19.37 -21.50
C GLU A 291 6.00 17.90 -21.76
N ARG A 292 7.29 17.53 -21.75
CA ARG A 292 7.70 16.12 -21.78
C ARG A 292 7.27 15.39 -20.51
N MET A 293 7.44 15.99 -19.35
CA MET A 293 6.94 15.43 -18.09
C MET A 293 5.42 15.20 -18.16
N ARG A 294 4.65 16.21 -18.56
CA ARG A 294 3.20 16.10 -18.69
C ARG A 294 2.77 14.95 -19.60
N ARG A 295 3.39 14.79 -20.76
CA ARG A 295 3.09 13.69 -21.68
C ARG A 295 3.47 12.32 -21.12
N ALA A 296 4.57 12.23 -20.39
CA ALA A 296 4.97 11.00 -19.71
C ALA A 296 3.96 10.61 -18.62
N PHE A 297 3.51 11.57 -17.81
CA PHE A 297 2.46 11.37 -16.81
C PHE A 297 1.15 10.85 -17.44
N LEU A 298 0.69 11.45 -18.54
CA LEU A 298 -0.50 10.97 -19.24
C LEU A 298 -0.34 9.52 -19.76
N ARG A 299 0.86 9.13 -20.20
CA ARG A 299 1.13 7.77 -20.68
C ARG A 299 1.22 6.74 -19.56
N VAL A 300 1.87 7.10 -18.46
CA VAL A 300 2.22 6.16 -17.37
C VAL A 300 1.12 6.11 -16.32
N GLN A 301 0.52 7.25 -15.96
CA GLN A 301 -0.44 7.40 -14.86
C GLN A 301 -1.86 7.72 -15.33
N GLY A 302 -2.06 8.06 -16.61
CA GLY A 302 -3.36 8.50 -17.13
C GLY A 302 -3.80 9.91 -16.69
N GLU A 303 -3.03 10.55 -15.80
CA GLU A 303 -3.32 11.87 -15.26
C GLU A 303 -2.22 12.90 -15.56
N VAL A 304 -2.50 14.19 -15.36
CA VAL A 304 -1.50 15.26 -15.50
C VAL A 304 -0.86 15.60 -14.15
N PRO A 305 0.40 16.10 -14.11
CA PRO A 305 1.10 16.44 -12.86
C PRO A 305 0.32 17.37 -11.91
N ARG A 306 -0.46 18.30 -12.48
CA ARG A 306 -1.29 19.23 -11.70
C ARG A 306 -2.45 18.54 -10.98
N ALA A 307 -3.03 17.50 -11.57
CA ALA A 307 -4.13 16.74 -10.96
C ALA A 307 -3.60 15.98 -9.74
N ILE A 308 -2.45 15.31 -9.88
CA ILE A 308 -1.77 14.63 -8.79
C ILE A 308 -1.41 15.58 -7.65
N ARG A 309 -0.84 16.76 -7.94
CA ARG A 309 -0.54 17.76 -6.89
C ARG A 309 -1.80 18.23 -6.15
N ARG A 310 -2.92 18.40 -6.88
CA ARG A 310 -4.19 18.80 -6.27
C ARG A 310 -4.75 17.69 -5.37
N ALA A 311 -4.63 16.44 -5.79
CA ALA A 311 -5.07 15.27 -5.04
C ALA A 311 -4.23 15.01 -3.78
N ALA A 312 -2.94 15.37 -3.79
CA ALA A 312 -2.05 15.24 -2.63
C ALA A 312 -2.46 16.12 -1.43
N GLY A 313 -3.28 17.16 -1.65
CA GLY A 313 -3.73 18.07 -0.59
C GLY A 313 -2.64 19.02 -0.09
N PRO A 314 -2.95 19.89 0.89
CA PRO A 314 -1.96 20.82 1.44
C PRO A 314 -0.87 20.06 2.18
N LEU A 315 0.38 20.22 1.69
CA LEU A 315 1.58 19.76 2.39
C LEU A 315 1.62 20.36 3.79
N ALA A 316 1.70 19.50 4.81
CA ALA A 316 1.96 19.93 6.17
C ALA A 316 3.23 20.79 6.18
N VAL A 317 3.08 22.05 6.58
CA VAL A 317 4.20 22.97 6.76
C VAL A 317 5.15 22.31 7.76
N VAL A 318 6.42 22.23 7.37
CA VAL A 318 7.52 21.69 8.19
C VAL A 318 7.61 22.43 9.51
#